data_AF-A0A838USY3-F1
#
_entry.id   AF-A0A838USY3-F1
#
_cell.length_a   1.000
_cell.length_b   1.000
_cell.length_c   1.000
_cell.angle_alpha   90.00
_cell.angle_beta   90.00
_cell.angle_gamma   90.00
#
_symmetry.space_group_name_H-M   'P 1'
#
loop_
_entity.id
_entity.type
_entity.pdbx_description
1 polymer ?
#
loop_
_entity_poly.entity_id
_entity_poly.type
_entity_poly.pdbx_seq_one_letter_code
_entity_poly.pdbx_strand_id
1 'polypeptide(L)'
;MITIVAYDPQWPAEFQRIAAPLRTALGAQALRIDHIGSTAVPGLAAKDKIDIQVTLHDLTNTAAVVAMISALGYQPFGALITLDHCPPGANGPASDWQKSLLTSFPDGRPPNIHIRASGRPN
;
A
#
# COMPACT_ATOMS: atom_id res chain seq x y z
N MET A 1 3.15 21.07 4.36
CA MET A 1 1.89 21.57 3.78
C MET A 1 1.36 20.50 2.83
N ILE A 2 0.05 20.21 2.85
CA ILE A 2 -0.56 19.22 1.96
C ILE A 2 -1.21 19.98 0.80
N THR A 3 -0.84 19.64 -0.44
CA THR A 3 -1.41 20.22 -1.65
C THR A 3 -2.30 19.19 -2.34
N ILE A 4 -3.49 19.61 -2.77
CA ILE A 4 -4.39 18.83 -3.62
C ILE A 4 -4.23 19.32 -5.06
N VAL A 5 -4.04 18.38 -5.99
CA VAL A 5 -3.89 18.65 -7.41
C VAL A 5 -5.07 18.06 -8.18
N ALA A 6 -5.35 18.59 -9.37
CA ALA A 6 -6.30 17.98 -10.29
C ALA A 6 -5.84 16.56 -10.65
N TYR A 7 -6.79 15.72 -11.08
CA TYR A 7 -6.47 14.36 -11.51
C TYR A 7 -5.41 14.36 -12.62
N ASP A 8 -4.35 13.58 -12.43
CA ASP A 8 -3.32 13.37 -13.43
C ASP A 8 -3.55 12.04 -14.16
N PRO A 9 -3.79 12.04 -15.49
CA PRO A 9 -3.96 10.81 -16.26
C PRO A 9 -2.72 9.92 -16.32
N GLN A 10 -1.56 10.38 -15.84
CA GLN A 10 -0.33 9.59 -15.73
C GLN A 10 -0.29 8.70 -14.48
N TRP A 11 -1.14 8.94 -13.47
CA TRP A 11 -1.14 8.15 -12.22
C TRP A 11 -1.32 6.64 -12.42
N PRO A 12 -2.22 6.15 -13.29
CA PRO A 12 -2.32 4.72 -13.57
C PRO A 12 -1.01 4.12 -14.14
N ALA A 13 -0.32 4.85 -15.02
CA ALA A 13 0.94 4.39 -15.60
C ALA A 13 2.08 4.41 -14.57
N GLU A 14 2.11 5.40 -13.69
CA GLU A 14 3.05 5.44 -12.57
C GLU A 14 2.84 4.29 -11.59
N PHE A 15 1.58 3.98 -11.24
CA PHE A 15 1.27 2.77 -10.48
C PHE A 15 1.85 1.53 -11.13
N GLN A 16 1.68 1.33 -12.45
CA GLN A 16 2.21 0.13 -13.11
C GLN A 16 3.74 0.06 -13.05
N ARG A 17 4.44 1.19 -13.17
CA ARG A 17 5.91 1.25 -13.03
C ARG A 17 6.37 0.85 -11.63
N ILE A 18 5.66 1.26 -10.59
CA ILE A 18 5.97 0.93 -9.19
C ILE A 18 5.58 -0.53 -8.89
N ALA A 19 4.44 -0.99 -9.40
CA ALA A 19 3.93 -2.33 -9.15
C ALA A 19 4.73 -3.43 -9.87
N ALA A 20 5.36 -3.14 -11.01
CA ALA A 20 6.16 -4.11 -11.76
C ALA A 20 7.28 -4.78 -10.92
N PRO A 21 8.23 -4.05 -10.30
CA PRO A 21 9.25 -4.67 -9.45
C PRO A 21 8.67 -5.37 -8.22
N LEU A 22 7.57 -4.85 -7.65
CA LEU A 22 6.87 -5.51 -6.54
C LEU A 22 6.32 -6.88 -6.96
N ARG A 23 5.68 -6.97 -8.13
CA ARG A 23 5.16 -8.24 -8.68
C ARG A 23 6.29 -9.25 -8.89
N THR A 24 7.41 -8.80 -9.46
CA THR A 24 8.58 -9.66 -9.67
C THR A 24 9.19 -10.16 -8.36
N ALA A 25 9.38 -9.27 -7.37
CA ALA A 25 10.01 -9.63 -6.11
C ALA A 25 9.13 -10.53 -5.22
N LEU A 26 7.81 -10.27 -5.21
CA LEU A 26 6.89 -10.98 -4.33
C LEU A 26 6.40 -12.31 -4.91
N GLY A 27 6.32 -12.43 -6.25
CA GLY A 27 5.85 -13.63 -6.92
C GLY A 27 4.54 -14.15 -6.32
N ALA A 28 4.51 -15.43 -5.94
CA ALA A 28 3.34 -16.09 -5.36
C ALA A 28 2.98 -15.62 -3.93
N GLN A 29 3.82 -14.84 -3.26
CA GLN A 29 3.50 -14.31 -1.93
C GLN A 29 2.40 -13.23 -2.01
N ALA A 30 2.35 -12.45 -3.10
CA ALA A 30 1.30 -11.47 -3.33
C ALA A 30 0.16 -12.08 -4.16
N LEU A 31 -1.02 -12.21 -3.56
CA LEU A 31 -2.23 -12.65 -4.27
C LEU A 31 -2.70 -11.60 -5.28
N ARG A 32 -2.58 -10.32 -4.91
CA ARG A 32 -2.91 -9.16 -5.77
C ARG A 32 -2.09 -7.94 -5.37
N ILE A 33 -1.83 -7.09 -6.37
CA ILE A 33 -1.17 -5.79 -6.22
C ILE A 33 -1.99 -4.76 -7.00
N ASP A 34 -2.59 -3.82 -6.28
CA ASP A 34 -3.65 -2.95 -6.78
C ASP A 34 -3.37 -1.47 -6.50
N HIS A 35 -3.80 -0.62 -7.42
CA HIS A 35 -3.83 0.83 -7.21
C HIS A 35 -5.05 1.17 -6.38
N ILE A 36 -4.83 1.77 -5.22
CA ILE A 36 -5.90 2.19 -4.30
C ILE A 36 -5.80 3.68 -4.00
N GLY A 37 -6.71 4.19 -3.19
CA GLY A 37 -6.74 5.61 -2.81
C GLY A 37 -7.23 6.52 -3.92
N SER A 38 -7.22 7.83 -3.66
CA SER A 38 -7.83 8.81 -4.55
C SER A 38 -7.17 8.90 -5.93
N THR A 39 -5.86 8.62 -6.03
CA THR A 39 -5.14 8.64 -7.32
C THR A 39 -5.53 7.49 -8.25
N ALA A 40 -6.23 6.47 -7.74
CA ALA A 40 -6.77 5.37 -8.54
C ALA A 40 -8.15 5.70 -9.17
N VAL A 41 -8.75 6.84 -8.84
CA VAL A 41 -10.09 7.24 -9.32
C VAL A 41 -9.96 8.29 -10.42
N PRO A 42 -10.25 7.95 -11.69
CA PRO A 42 -10.21 8.91 -12.79
C PRO A 42 -11.05 10.16 -12.53
N GLY A 43 -10.46 11.33 -12.74
CA GLY A 43 -11.13 12.63 -12.55
C GLY A 43 -11.18 13.15 -11.11
N LEU A 44 -10.73 12.37 -10.11
CA LEU A 44 -10.72 12.81 -8.72
C LEU A 44 -9.45 13.60 -8.38
N ALA A 45 -9.64 14.84 -7.89
CA ALA A 45 -8.54 15.62 -7.32
C ALA A 45 -8.01 14.97 -6.04
N ALA A 46 -6.70 14.90 -5.89
CA ALA A 46 -6.05 14.13 -4.83
C ALA A 46 -4.75 14.76 -4.36
N LYS A 47 -4.23 14.27 -3.23
CA LYS A 47 -2.81 14.45 -2.93
C LYS A 47 -2.03 13.71 -4.01
N ASP A 48 -0.96 14.33 -4.47
CA ASP A 48 -0.07 13.70 -5.44
C ASP A 48 0.74 12.60 -4.73
N LYS A 49 0.11 11.45 -4.44
CA LYS A 49 0.75 10.27 -3.85
C LYS A 49 0.06 8.99 -4.35
N ILE A 50 0.84 8.02 -4.84
CA ILE A 50 0.32 6.71 -5.25
C ILE A 50 0.19 5.82 -4.02
N ASP A 51 -1.01 5.26 -3.80
CA ASP A 51 -1.26 4.24 -2.78
C ASP A 51 -1.43 2.87 -3.44
N ILE A 52 -0.70 1.87 -2.92
CA ILE A 52 -0.65 0.51 -3.46
C ILE A 52 -1.05 -0.46 -2.36
N GLN A 53 -1.93 -1.41 -2.68
CA GLN A 53 -2.25 -2.52 -1.79
C GLN A 53 -1.60 -3.80 -2.29
N VAL A 54 -0.79 -4.43 -1.44
CA VAL A 54 -0.30 -5.80 -1.56
C VAL A 54 -1.19 -6.66 -0.68
N THR A 55 -1.92 -7.60 -1.28
CA THR A 55 -2.76 -8.55 -0.52
C THR A 55 -2.06 -9.90 -0.44
N LEU A 56 -1.86 -10.39 0.78
CA LEU A 56 -1.32 -11.72 1.08
C LEU A 56 -2.45 -12.70 1.38
N HIS A 57 -2.18 -14.00 1.36
CA HIS A 57 -3.13 -15.01 1.84
C HIS A 57 -3.47 -14.81 3.32
N ASP A 58 -2.42 -14.65 4.14
CA ASP A 58 -2.49 -14.32 5.55
C ASP A 58 -1.24 -13.49 5.93
N LEU A 59 -1.16 -13.07 7.20
CA LEU A 59 -0.07 -12.23 7.69
C LEU A 59 1.14 -13.02 8.23
N THR A 60 1.18 -14.36 8.12
CA THR A 60 2.27 -15.18 8.69
C THR A 60 3.63 -14.85 8.10
N ASN A 61 3.68 -14.57 6.78
CA ASN A 61 4.91 -14.24 6.06
C ASN A 61 5.19 -12.74 5.95
N THR A 62 4.48 -11.89 6.70
CA THR A 62 4.59 -10.42 6.56
C THR A 62 6.02 -9.93 6.73
N ALA A 63 6.80 -10.49 7.67
CA ALA A 63 8.20 -10.09 7.88
C ALA A 63 9.09 -10.38 6.65
N ALA A 64 8.91 -11.54 6.01
CA ALA A 64 9.62 -11.88 4.78
C ALA A 64 9.20 -10.96 3.61
N VAL A 65 7.90 -10.68 3.49
CA VAL A 65 7.36 -9.75 2.49
C VAL A 65 7.91 -8.34 2.68
N VAL A 66 7.93 -7.84 3.92
CA VAL A 66 8.55 -6.57 4.29
C VAL A 66 10.02 -6.56 3.87
N ALA A 67 10.78 -7.61 4.17
CA ALA A 67 12.20 -7.69 3.77
C ALA A 67 12.40 -7.65 2.25
N MET A 68 11.56 -8.36 1.49
CA MET A 68 11.60 -8.34 0.01
C MET A 68 11.30 -6.95 -0.55
N ILE A 69 10.27 -6.27 -0.03
CA ILE A 69 9.92 -4.91 -0.46
C ILE A 69 11.01 -3.92 0.00
N SER A 70 11.62 -4.14 1.16
CA SER A 70 12.75 -3.33 1.62
C SER A 70 14.00 -3.47 0.76
N ALA A 71 14.26 -4.65 0.20
CA ALA A 71 15.35 -4.87 -0.76
C ALA A 71 15.17 -4.09 -2.07
N LEU A 72 13.93 -3.67 -2.40
CA LEU A 72 13.63 -2.75 -3.51
C LEU A 72 13.83 -1.28 -3.14
N GLY A 73 14.32 -0.98 -1.94
CA GLY A 73 14.59 0.37 -1.47
C GLY A 73 13.42 1.04 -0.74
N TYR A 74 12.31 0.34 -0.50
CA TYR A 74 11.23 0.81 0.37
C TYR A 74 11.57 0.58 1.86
N GLN A 75 10.93 1.27 2.79
CA GLN A 75 11.21 1.12 4.22
C GLN A 75 9.89 1.06 5.00
N PRO A 76 9.82 0.30 6.10
CA PRO A 76 8.68 0.36 7.00
C PRO A 76 8.43 1.79 7.50
N PHE A 77 7.18 2.23 7.46
CA PHE A 77 6.79 3.54 7.98
C PHE A 77 6.67 3.51 9.51
N GLY A 78 7.82 3.42 10.18
CA GLY A 78 7.92 3.32 11.64
C GLY A 78 7.18 2.12 12.24
N ALA A 79 7.18 2.03 13.57
CA ALA A 79 6.40 1.02 14.31
C ALA A 79 4.93 1.43 14.53
N LEU A 80 4.54 2.64 14.09
CA LEU A 80 3.30 3.31 14.49
C LEU A 80 2.08 2.92 13.64
N ILE A 81 2.27 2.33 12.47
CA ILE A 81 1.17 1.96 11.57
C ILE A 81 1.15 0.44 11.37
N THR A 82 0.54 -0.22 12.35
CA THR A 82 0.31 -1.68 12.37
C THR A 82 -1.16 -2.04 12.28
N LEU A 83 -2.06 -1.05 12.37
CA LEU A 83 -3.50 -1.20 12.32
C LEU A 83 -4.14 -0.15 11.41
N ASP A 84 -5.17 -0.55 10.69
CA ASP A 84 -6.14 0.35 10.07
C ASP A 84 -7.11 0.91 11.11
N HIS A 85 -7.79 1.99 10.73
CA HIS A 85 -8.86 2.55 11.55
C HIS A 85 -10.07 1.62 11.51
N CYS A 86 -10.43 1.06 12.67
CA CYS A 86 -11.67 0.32 12.87
C CYS A 86 -12.85 1.30 12.97
N PRO A 87 -13.79 1.34 11.99
CA PRO A 87 -14.93 2.25 12.02
C PRO A 87 -15.84 1.97 13.22
N PRO A 88 -16.54 3.00 13.75
CA PRO A 88 -17.53 2.81 14.80
C PRO A 88 -18.59 1.77 14.38
N GLY A 89 -18.82 0.77 15.24
CA GLY A 89 -19.81 -0.28 15.02
C GLY A 89 -19.33 -1.49 14.20
N ALA A 90 -18.04 -1.57 13.85
CA ALA A 90 -17.48 -2.78 13.26
C ALA A 90 -17.47 -3.94 14.27
N ASN A 91 -17.85 -5.13 13.79
CA ASN A 91 -17.79 -6.38 14.54
C ASN A 91 -16.48 -7.12 14.25
N GLY A 92 -16.00 -7.94 15.20
CA GLY A 92 -14.81 -8.77 15.04
C GLY A 92 -13.62 -8.31 15.91
N PRO A 93 -12.55 -9.11 15.98
CA PRO A 93 -11.37 -8.78 16.77
C PRO A 93 -10.54 -7.65 16.12
N ALA A 94 -9.81 -6.89 16.96
CA ALA A 94 -8.91 -5.84 16.48
C ALA A 94 -7.84 -6.35 15.50
N SER A 95 -7.50 -7.65 15.55
CA SER A 95 -6.59 -8.31 14.62
C SER A 95 -7.05 -8.24 13.16
N ASP A 96 -8.35 -8.05 12.91
CA ASP A 96 -8.89 -7.97 11.55
C ASP A 96 -8.40 -6.71 10.82
N TRP A 97 -7.98 -5.70 11.57
CA TRP A 97 -7.50 -4.43 11.06
C TRP A 97 -5.96 -4.38 10.96
N GLN A 98 -5.26 -5.50 11.10
CA GLN A 98 -3.80 -5.55 11.01
C GLN A 98 -3.30 -5.26 9.59
N LYS A 99 -2.30 -4.37 9.53
CA LYS A 99 -1.57 -4.05 8.29
C LYS A 99 -0.10 -3.77 8.55
N SER A 100 0.66 -3.67 7.47
CA SER A 100 1.96 -3.01 7.46
C SER A 100 1.98 -1.93 6.39
N LEU A 101 2.71 -0.84 6.64
CA LEU A 101 2.88 0.25 5.69
C LEU A 101 4.37 0.44 5.39
N LEU A 102 4.72 0.48 4.11
CA LEU A 102 6.05 0.82 3.64
C LEU A 102 6.00 2.05 2.73
N THR A 103 7.08 2.83 2.76
CA THR A 103 7.36 4.00 1.91
C THR A 103 8.89 4.17 1.89
N SER A 104 9.49 4.89 0.95
CA SER A 104 10.89 5.29 1.11
C SER A 104 11.13 6.74 0.75
N PHE A 105 12.14 7.32 1.37
CA PHE A 105 12.78 8.56 0.97
C PHE A 105 14.28 8.21 0.89
N PRO A 106 15.09 8.74 -0.04
CA PRO A 106 14.99 10.07 -0.62
C PRO A 106 15.11 10.11 -2.16
N ASP A 107 14.07 10.66 -2.81
CA ASP A 107 14.09 11.55 -3.99
C ASP A 107 12.76 11.38 -4.74
N GLY A 108 11.98 12.48 -4.80
CA GLY A 108 10.69 12.53 -5.47
C GLY A 108 9.48 12.24 -4.58
N ARG A 109 8.52 11.51 -5.13
CA ARG A 109 7.15 11.34 -4.63
C ARG A 109 6.91 9.88 -4.24
N PRO A 110 7.23 9.48 -3.00
CA PRO A 110 7.24 8.06 -2.70
C PRO A 110 5.84 7.48 -2.53
N PRO A 111 5.60 6.25 -3.00
CA PRO A 111 4.31 5.59 -2.83
C PRO A 111 4.09 5.16 -1.38
N ASN A 112 2.83 5.01 -1.01
CA ASN A 112 2.43 4.20 0.13
C ASN A 112 2.20 2.76 -0.33
N ILE A 113 2.84 1.80 0.32
CA ILE A 113 2.64 0.37 0.06
C ILE A 113 2.03 -0.26 1.31
N HIS A 114 0.74 -0.57 1.23
CA HIS A 114 -0.03 -1.21 2.30
C HIS A 114 0.02 -2.73 2.10
N ILE A 115 0.32 -3.48 3.15
CA ILE A 115 0.25 -4.95 3.18
C ILE A 115 -0.92 -5.35 4.05
N ARG A 116 -1.85 -6.14 3.49
CA ARG A 116 -3.04 -6.68 4.19
C ARG A 116 -3.26 -8.14 3.85
N ALA A 117 -3.97 -8.87 4.70
CA ALA A 117 -4.41 -10.23 4.38
C ALA A 117 -5.74 -10.22 3.60
N SER A 118 -5.93 -11.23 2.74
CA SER A 118 -7.17 -11.44 2.00
C SER A 118 -8.35 -11.63 2.94
N GLY A 119 -9.52 -11.10 2.54
CA GLY A 119 -10.76 -11.20 3.32
C GLY A 119 -10.80 -10.32 4.58
N ARG A 120 -9.77 -9.53 4.86
CA ARG A 120 -9.76 -8.55 5.95
C ARG A 120 -10.38 -7.20 5.52
N PRO A 121 -10.97 -6.45 6.46
CA PRO A 121 -11.37 -5.06 6.25
C PRO A 121 -10.20 -4.16 5.78
N ASN A 122 -10.54 -3.03 5.14
CA ASN A 122 -9.62 -2.13 4.43
C ASN A 122 -9.12 -0.93 5.25
#